data_AF-A0A4U0XKZ3-F1
#
_entry.id   AF-A0A4U0XKZ3-F1
#
_cell.length_a   1.000
_cell.length_b   1.000
_cell.length_c   1.000
_cell.angle_alpha   90.00
_cell.angle_beta   90.00
_cell.angle_gamma   90.00
#
_symmetry.space_group_name_H-M   'P 1'
#
loop_
_entity.id
_entity.type
_entity.pdbx_description
1 polymer ?
#
loop_
_entity_poly.entity_id
_entity_poly.type
_entity_poly.pdbx_seq_one_letter_code
_entity_poly.pdbx_strand_id
1 'polypeptide(L)'
;MPAAPVISPLAEREITIKINDAMMAEAFRNLQPAALKERVNTTLRESNTPTLINICIPAAKRLESGDIRIHTATRADAEVLKHHYERWIPMFGNAARVITHTYGVRVDSVPTSSINLDSPQSIQAECKKMMAANHANIPNCNITYVAWLTPEGKKKRFTSVRVEFSTPWDANKAIAVL
;
A
#
# COMPACT_ATOMS: atom_id res chain seq x y z
N MET A 1 18.46 30.90 1.97
CA MET A 1 17.07 30.72 2.43
C MET A 1 16.76 29.23 2.44
N PRO A 2 16.24 28.64 3.53
CA PRO A 2 15.83 27.24 3.50
C PRO A 2 14.60 27.10 2.58
N ALA A 3 14.62 26.10 1.70
CA ALA A 3 13.53 25.83 0.77
C ALA A 3 12.24 25.53 1.56
N ALA A 4 11.14 26.17 1.16
CA ALA A 4 9.82 25.89 1.71
C ALA A 4 9.49 24.39 1.53
N PRO A 5 8.95 23.70 2.54
CA PRO A 5 8.62 22.29 2.42
C PRO A 5 7.56 22.12 1.33
N VAL A 6 7.88 21.31 0.32
CA VAL A 6 6.95 20.95 -0.76
C VAL A 6 5.73 20.28 -0.11
N ILE A 7 4.58 20.95 -0.17
CA ILE A 7 3.32 20.43 0.37
C ILE A 7 2.83 19.35 -0.61
N SER A 8 3.15 18.10 -0.30
CA SER A 8 2.63 16.93 -1.00
C SER A 8 1.10 16.86 -0.82
N PRO A 9 0.35 16.39 -1.83
CA PRO A 9 -1.09 16.19 -1.73
C PRO A 9 -1.48 15.41 -0.47
N LEU A 10 -2.59 15.80 0.18
CA LEU A 10 -3.03 15.19 1.44
C LEU A 10 -3.17 13.66 1.35
N ALA A 11 -3.61 13.15 0.20
CA ALA A 11 -3.75 11.72 -0.08
C ALA A 11 -2.43 10.94 0.02
N GLU A 12 -1.29 11.57 -0.25
CA GLU A 12 0.03 10.93 -0.15
C GLU A 12 0.54 10.87 1.30
N ARG A 13 -0.08 11.63 2.21
CA ARG A 13 0.24 11.69 3.64
C ARG A 13 -0.76 10.91 4.50
N GLU A 14 -1.79 10.35 3.89
CA GLU A 14 -2.83 9.57 4.54
C GLU A 14 -2.50 8.07 4.51
N ILE A 15 -2.66 7.41 5.66
CA ILE A 15 -2.61 5.95 5.76
C ILE A 15 -3.91 5.51 6.43
N THR A 16 -4.57 4.52 5.83
CA THR A 16 -5.74 3.89 6.42
C THR A 16 -5.36 2.52 6.95
N ILE A 17 -5.73 2.25 8.20
CA ILE A 17 -5.55 1.00 8.90
C ILE A 17 -6.92 0.34 8.95
N LYS A 18 -7.05 -0.80 8.27
CA LYS A 18 -8.21 -1.68 8.35
C LYS A 18 -8.20 -2.37 9.70
N ILE A 19 -9.29 -2.22 10.45
CA ILE A 19 -9.49 -2.92 11.72
C ILE A 19 -10.52 -4.03 11.47
N ASN A 20 -10.05 -5.27 11.31
CA ASN A 20 -10.93 -6.42 11.06
C ASN A 20 -11.20 -7.25 12.33
N ASP A 21 -10.73 -6.78 13.49
CA ASP A 21 -10.97 -7.40 14.79
C ASP A 21 -12.12 -6.65 15.49
N ALA A 22 -13.22 -7.36 15.78
CA ALA A 22 -14.41 -6.77 16.38
C ALA A 22 -14.17 -6.23 17.79
N MET A 23 -13.30 -6.88 18.58
CA MET A 23 -12.97 -6.39 19.93
C MET A 23 -12.17 -5.09 19.86
N MET A 24 -11.20 -5.02 18.94
CA MET A 24 -10.44 -3.78 18.71
C MET A 24 -11.32 -2.67 18.15
N ALA A 25 -12.20 -2.99 17.19
CA ALA A 25 -13.12 -2.01 16.62
C ALA A 25 -14.04 -1.39 17.68
N GLU A 26 -14.53 -2.19 18.64
CA GLU A 26 -15.32 -1.70 19.78
C GLU A 26 -14.47 -0.90 20.76
N ALA A 27 -13.23 -1.33 21.06
CA ALA A 27 -12.30 -0.57 21.90
C ALA A 27 -12.00 0.83 21.32
N PHE A 28 -11.94 0.96 20.00
CA PHE A 28 -11.74 2.24 19.30
C PHE A 28 -13.02 3.06 19.12
N ARG A 29 -14.20 2.52 19.44
CA ARG A 29 -15.50 3.15 19.14
C ARG A 29 -15.67 4.53 19.74
N ASN A 30 -15.27 4.68 21.00
CA ASN A 30 -15.46 5.90 21.80
C ASN A 30 -14.15 6.68 22.02
N LEU A 31 -13.05 6.28 21.37
CA LEU A 31 -11.77 6.95 21.53
C LEU A 31 -11.76 8.29 20.81
N GLN A 32 -11.40 9.34 21.54
CA GLN A 32 -11.22 10.68 20.98
C GLN A 32 -10.05 10.71 19.98
N PRO A 33 -10.10 11.55 18.93
CA PRO A 33 -9.02 11.67 17.95
C PRO A 33 -7.63 11.91 18.58
N ALA A 34 -7.57 12.70 19.65
CA ALA A 34 -6.33 12.95 20.39
C ALA A 34 -5.76 11.68 21.05
N ALA A 35 -6.62 10.85 21.66
CA ALA A 35 -6.23 9.59 22.27
C ALA A 35 -5.80 8.55 21.22
N LEU A 36 -6.46 8.56 20.06
CA LEU A 36 -6.07 7.70 18.93
C LEU A 36 -4.70 8.09 18.38
N LYS A 37 -4.44 9.40 18.24
CA LYS A 37 -3.14 9.95 17.86
C LYS A 37 -2.05 9.54 18.85
N GLU A 38 -2.29 9.71 20.15
CA GLU A 38 -1.35 9.29 21.19
C GLU A 38 -1.08 7.79 21.12
N ARG A 39 -2.12 6.97 20.98
CA ARG A 39 -1.99 5.52 20.86
C ARG A 39 -1.07 5.12 19.70
N VAL A 40 -1.26 5.73 18.52
CA VAL A 40 -0.41 5.48 17.36
C VAL A 40 1.04 5.89 17.65
N ASN A 41 1.27 7.07 18.21
CA ASN A 41 2.62 7.53 18.53
C ASN A 41 3.32 6.62 19.57
N THR A 42 2.60 6.15 20.59
CA THR A 42 3.12 5.19 21.57
C THR A 42 3.51 3.87 20.90
N THR A 43 2.63 3.33 20.05
CA THR A 43 2.91 2.12 19.25
C THR A 43 4.14 2.29 18.35
N LEU A 44 4.34 3.44 17.72
CA LEU A 44 5.53 3.68 16.90
C LEU A 44 6.80 3.73 17.75
N ARG A 45 6.75 4.31 18.95
CA ARG A 45 7.87 4.31 19.91
C ARG A 45 8.20 2.92 20.42
N GLU A 46 7.20 2.06 20.61
CA GLU A 46 7.36 0.68 21.08
C GLU A 46 7.82 -0.29 19.98
N SER A 47 7.79 0.10 18.71
CA SER A 47 8.12 -0.76 17.56
C SER A 47 9.61 -1.18 17.46
N ASN A 48 10.48 -0.71 18.37
CA ASN A 48 11.93 -0.95 18.42
C ASN A 48 12.68 -0.70 17.08
N THR A 49 12.07 0.05 16.17
CA THR A 49 12.63 0.34 14.85
C THR A 49 13.01 1.82 14.81
N PRO A 50 14.32 2.18 14.68
CA PRO A 50 14.78 3.56 14.79
C PRO A 50 14.08 4.54 13.85
N THR A 51 13.75 4.09 12.64
CA THR A 51 13.05 4.89 11.63
C THR A 51 11.60 5.18 12.01
N LEU A 52 10.93 4.30 12.76
CA LEU A 52 9.54 4.49 13.19
C LEU A 52 9.45 5.36 14.46
N ILE A 53 10.41 5.22 15.38
CA ILE A 53 10.43 5.96 16.65
C ILE A 53 10.48 7.49 16.43
N ASN A 54 11.15 7.92 15.36
CA ASN A 54 11.30 9.34 15.04
C ASN A 54 10.06 9.95 14.36
N ILE A 55 9.09 9.14 13.95
CA ILE A 55 7.89 9.62 13.25
C ILE A 55 6.85 10.05 14.28
N CYS A 56 6.37 11.30 14.13
CA CYS A 56 5.27 11.83 14.93
C CYS A 56 4.04 12.03 14.06
N ILE A 57 2.93 11.41 14.46
CA ILE A 57 1.64 11.52 13.79
C ILE A 57 0.92 12.78 14.30
N PRO A 58 0.68 13.79 13.43
CA PRO A 58 -0.05 14.99 13.81
C PRO A 58 -1.54 14.74 14.08
N ALA A 59 -2.16 13.80 13.37
CA ALA A 59 -3.59 13.53 13.50
C ALA A 59 -3.94 12.07 13.21
N ALA A 60 -4.91 11.55 13.96
CA ALA A 60 -5.54 10.28 13.70
C ALA A 60 -7.05 10.42 13.96
N LYS A 61 -7.87 9.73 13.17
CA LYS A 61 -9.32 9.67 13.38
C LYS A 61 -9.86 8.29 13.03
N ARG A 62 -10.95 7.91 13.70
CA ARG A 62 -11.76 6.77 13.31
C ARG A 62 -12.70 7.17 12.17
N LEU A 63 -12.87 6.28 11.20
CA LEU A 63 -13.83 6.40 10.11
C LEU A 63 -15.17 5.78 10.51
N GLU A 64 -16.25 6.14 9.82
CA GLU A 64 -17.58 5.56 10.04
C GLU A 64 -17.59 4.03 9.88
N SER A 65 -16.69 3.50 9.03
CA SER A 65 -16.48 2.06 8.85
C SER A 65 -15.86 1.35 10.06
N GLY A 66 -15.37 2.09 11.06
CA GLY A 66 -14.59 1.55 12.18
C GLY A 66 -13.08 1.47 11.92
N ASP A 67 -12.64 1.73 10.68
CA ASP A 67 -11.22 1.79 10.31
C ASP A 67 -10.56 3.05 10.91
N ILE A 68 -9.23 3.04 11.01
CA ILE A 68 -8.45 4.19 11.52
C ILE A 68 -7.76 4.86 10.34
N ARG A 69 -7.84 6.19 10.25
CA ARG A 69 -7.05 6.99 9.32
C ARG A 69 -6.05 7.84 10.09
N ILE A 70 -4.78 7.73 9.72
CA ILE A 70 -3.70 8.56 10.25
C ILE A 70 -3.19 9.50 9.17
N HIS A 71 -2.80 10.70 9.59
CA HIS A 71 -2.16 11.69 8.75
C HIS A 71 -0.73 11.87 9.24
N THR A 72 0.21 11.83 8.31
CA THR A 72 1.64 12.04 8.57
C THR A 72 2.04 13.48 8.29
N ALA A 73 3.13 13.93 8.92
CA ALA A 73 3.67 15.27 8.67
C ALA A 73 4.22 15.38 7.24
N THR A 74 4.92 14.35 6.78
CA THR A 74 5.54 14.32 5.45
C THR A 74 5.19 13.05 4.68
N ARG A 75 5.28 13.13 3.35
CA ARG A 75 5.15 11.97 2.47
C ARG A 75 6.21 10.90 2.77
N ALA A 76 7.43 11.32 3.11
CA ALA A 76 8.50 10.40 3.47
C ALA A 76 8.14 9.55 4.70
N ASP A 77 7.56 10.17 5.72
CA ASP A 77 7.07 9.44 6.90
C ASP A 77 5.97 8.43 6.53
N ALA A 78 5.05 8.82 5.64
CA ALA A 78 4.01 7.91 5.17
C ALA A 78 4.61 6.68 4.47
N GLU A 79 5.61 6.88 3.62
CA GLU A 79 6.28 5.78 2.93
C GLU A 79 7.05 4.88 3.90
N VAL A 80 7.75 5.44 4.90
CA VAL A 80 8.42 4.67 5.95
C VAL A 80 7.42 3.83 6.77
N LEU A 81 6.27 4.41 7.14
CA LEU A 81 5.21 3.69 7.86
C LEU A 81 4.60 2.56 7.03
N LYS A 82 4.36 2.80 5.73
CA LYS A 82 3.88 1.76 4.81
C LYS A 82 4.93 0.67 4.63
N HIS A 83 6.21 1.01 4.55
CA HIS A 83 7.30 0.06 4.36
C HIS A 83 7.50 -0.86 5.57
N HIS A 84 7.38 -0.32 6.78
CA HIS A 84 7.54 -1.09 8.03
C HIS A 84 6.22 -1.50 8.68
N TYR A 85 5.13 -1.60 7.92
CA TYR A 85 3.80 -1.89 8.43
C TYR A 85 3.74 -3.14 9.33
N GLU A 86 4.50 -4.19 9.00
CA GLU A 86 4.59 -5.44 9.75
C GLU A 86 5.06 -5.26 11.20
N ARG A 87 5.79 -4.18 11.50
CA ARG A 87 6.36 -3.90 12.83
C ARG A 87 5.39 -3.22 13.80
N TRP A 88 4.43 -2.46 13.29
CA TRP A 88 3.58 -1.60 14.13
C TRP A 88 2.09 -1.92 14.02
N ILE A 89 1.64 -2.49 12.90
CA ILE A 89 0.24 -2.85 12.68
C ILE A 89 -0.29 -3.94 13.61
N PRO A 90 0.48 -4.99 13.98
CA PRO A 90 -0.02 -6.02 14.89
C PRO A 90 -0.50 -5.47 16.24
N MET A 91 -0.02 -4.29 16.67
CA MET A 91 -0.49 -3.62 17.89
C MET A 91 -1.92 -3.07 17.80
N PHE A 92 -2.49 -3.01 16.60
CA PHE A 92 -3.89 -2.64 16.34
C PHE A 92 -4.81 -3.87 16.18
N GLY A 93 -4.28 -5.06 16.46
CA GLY A 93 -4.98 -6.34 16.36
C GLY A 93 -4.34 -7.26 15.32
N ASN A 94 -4.44 -8.57 15.54
CA ASN A 94 -3.81 -9.58 14.68
C ASN A 94 -4.35 -9.58 13.24
N ALA A 95 -5.59 -9.12 13.03
CA ALA A 95 -6.21 -9.02 11.72
C ALA A 95 -6.15 -7.58 11.14
N ALA A 96 -5.44 -6.66 11.79
CA ALA A 96 -5.26 -5.32 11.29
C ALA A 96 -4.33 -5.30 10.07
N ARG A 97 -4.57 -4.39 9.12
CA ARG A 97 -3.74 -4.24 7.92
C ARG A 97 -3.70 -2.79 7.45
N VAL A 98 -2.60 -2.37 6.85
CA VAL A 98 -2.55 -1.09 6.12
C VAL A 98 -3.25 -1.25 4.78
N ILE A 99 -4.13 -0.31 4.45
CA ILE A 99 -4.59 -0.14 3.07
C ILE A 99 -3.50 0.62 2.34
N THR A 100 -2.74 -0.11 1.53
CA THR A 100 -1.90 0.48 0.48
C THR A 100 -2.76 0.67 -0.76
N HIS A 101 -2.86 1.90 -1.25
CA HIS A 101 -3.45 2.13 -2.56
C HIS A 101 -2.51 1.54 -3.60
N THR A 102 -3.06 0.73 -4.48
CA THR A 102 -2.38 0.20 -5.64
C THR A 102 -3.04 0.77 -6.89
N TYR A 103 -2.24 0.94 -7.93
CA TYR A 103 -2.65 1.58 -9.18
C TYR A 103 -2.62 0.52 -10.27
N GLY A 104 -3.80 0.06 -10.66
CA GLY A 104 -3.97 -1.00 -11.64
C GLY A 104 -3.86 -0.49 -13.08
N VAL A 105 -2.93 -1.07 -13.83
CA VAL A 105 -2.84 -0.93 -15.28
C VAL A 105 -3.42 -2.18 -15.94
N ARG A 106 -4.29 -1.97 -16.93
CA ARG A 106 -4.84 -3.04 -17.76
C ARG A 106 -3.96 -3.23 -18.99
N VAL A 107 -3.51 -4.46 -19.21
CA VAL A 107 -2.78 -4.86 -20.43
C VAL A 107 -3.66 -5.83 -21.20
N ASP A 108 -4.03 -5.48 -22.42
CA ASP A 108 -4.88 -6.31 -23.27
C ASP A 108 -4.06 -7.23 -24.18
N SER A 109 -4.73 -8.23 -24.77
CA SER A 109 -4.14 -9.15 -25.77
C SER A 109 -2.91 -9.93 -25.28
N VAL A 110 -2.89 -10.32 -24.01
CA VAL A 110 -1.79 -11.10 -23.42
C VAL A 110 -2.01 -12.60 -23.67
N PRO A 111 -1.05 -13.33 -24.26
CA PRO A 111 -1.17 -14.78 -24.45
C PRO A 111 -1.25 -15.49 -23.10
N THR A 112 -2.23 -16.35 -22.90
CA THR A 112 -2.39 -17.09 -21.62
C THR A 112 -1.26 -18.05 -21.33
N SER A 113 -0.56 -18.52 -22.37
CA SER A 113 0.65 -19.35 -22.25
C SER A 113 1.90 -18.57 -21.82
N SER A 114 1.89 -17.23 -21.86
CA SER A 114 3.08 -16.41 -21.61
C SER A 114 3.33 -16.07 -20.14
N ILE A 115 2.32 -16.24 -19.30
CA ILE A 115 2.29 -15.78 -17.90
C ILE A 115 1.69 -16.88 -17.02
N ASN A 116 2.36 -17.19 -15.90
CA ASN A 116 1.88 -18.16 -14.92
C ASN A 116 1.35 -17.44 -13.65
N LEU A 117 0.04 -17.55 -13.41
CA LEU A 117 -0.66 -16.94 -12.26
C LEU A 117 -1.50 -17.98 -11.51
N ASP A 118 -0.98 -19.21 -11.38
CA ASP A 118 -1.71 -20.33 -10.76
C ASP A 118 -1.56 -20.39 -9.24
N SER A 119 -0.47 -19.84 -8.70
CA SER A 119 -0.18 -19.83 -7.26
C SER A 119 0.37 -18.48 -6.81
N PRO A 120 0.29 -18.15 -5.50
CA PRO A 120 0.92 -16.96 -4.94
C PRO A 120 2.40 -16.83 -5.29
N GLN A 121 3.14 -17.95 -5.33
CA GLN A 121 4.55 -18.00 -5.67
C GLN A 121 4.79 -17.66 -7.15
N SER A 122 3.99 -18.22 -8.06
CA SER A 122 4.07 -17.90 -9.49
C SER A 122 3.73 -16.44 -9.76
N ILE A 123 2.72 -15.88 -9.07
CA ILE A 123 2.36 -14.47 -9.17
C ILE A 123 3.54 -13.58 -8.76
N GLN A 124 4.19 -13.88 -7.63
CA GLN A 124 5.37 -13.13 -7.19
C GLN A 124 6.55 -13.24 -8.17
N ALA A 125 6.76 -14.42 -8.75
CA ALA A 125 7.80 -14.62 -9.77
C ALA A 125 7.51 -13.79 -11.03
N GLU A 126 6.24 -13.74 -11.47
CA GLU A 126 5.84 -12.94 -12.62
C GLU A 126 5.98 -11.42 -12.34
N CYS A 127 5.61 -10.95 -11.15
CA CYS A 127 5.87 -9.56 -10.75
C CYS A 127 7.36 -9.21 -10.90
N LYS A 128 8.26 -10.07 -10.37
CA LYS A 128 9.72 -9.87 -10.48
C LYS A 128 10.20 -9.87 -11.92
N LYS A 129 9.70 -10.79 -12.75
CA LYS A 129 10.03 -10.87 -14.17
C LYS A 129 9.60 -9.60 -14.93
N MET A 130 8.39 -9.11 -14.70
CA MET A 130 7.88 -7.87 -15.31
C MET A 130 8.68 -6.64 -14.87
N MET A 131 9.05 -6.54 -13.58
CA MET A 131 9.90 -5.46 -13.08
C MET A 131 11.30 -5.49 -13.73
N ALA A 132 11.92 -6.67 -13.82
CA ALA A 132 13.23 -6.83 -14.44
C ALA A 132 13.21 -6.46 -15.94
N ALA A 133 12.18 -6.90 -16.67
CA ALA A 133 12.03 -6.61 -18.10
C ALA A 133 11.83 -5.10 -18.39
N ASN A 134 11.20 -4.37 -17.47
CA ASN A 134 10.90 -2.95 -17.65
C ASN A 134 11.88 -2.01 -16.92
N HIS A 135 12.92 -2.55 -16.28
CA HIS A 135 13.85 -1.77 -15.46
C HIS A 135 14.50 -0.60 -16.22
N ALA A 136 14.78 -0.77 -17.52
CA ALA A 136 15.38 0.28 -18.35
C ALA A 136 14.46 1.52 -18.50
N ASN A 137 13.15 1.32 -18.55
CA ASN A 137 12.17 2.39 -18.79
C ASN A 137 11.56 2.92 -17.48
N ILE A 138 11.37 2.05 -16.50
CA ILE A 138 10.75 2.37 -15.21
C ILE A 138 11.66 1.85 -14.08
N PRO A 139 12.80 2.53 -13.83
CA PRO A 139 13.74 2.08 -12.81
C PRO A 139 13.10 2.15 -11.43
N ASN A 140 13.39 1.15 -10.59
CA ASN A 140 12.84 1.00 -9.24
C ASN A 140 11.31 0.87 -9.17
N CYS A 141 10.63 0.48 -10.27
CA CYS A 141 9.20 0.22 -10.22
C CYS A 141 8.91 -0.94 -9.27
N ASN A 142 7.78 -0.84 -8.56
CA ASN A 142 7.34 -1.88 -7.65
C ASN A 142 5.94 -2.36 -8.03
N ILE A 143 5.90 -3.53 -8.66
CA ILE A 143 4.67 -4.25 -9.02
C ILE A 143 4.28 -5.14 -7.85
N THR A 144 3.15 -4.82 -7.22
CA THR A 144 2.70 -5.51 -6.00
C THR A 144 1.86 -6.75 -6.30
N TYR A 145 1.18 -6.78 -7.45
CA TYR A 145 0.28 -7.89 -7.79
C TYR A 145 0.01 -7.97 -9.30
N VAL A 146 -0.22 -9.18 -9.80
CA VAL A 146 -0.64 -9.45 -11.18
C VAL A 146 -1.74 -10.50 -11.18
N ALA A 147 -2.82 -10.25 -11.93
CA ALA A 147 -3.92 -11.19 -12.10
C ALA A 147 -4.55 -11.11 -13.49
N TRP A 148 -5.16 -12.20 -13.94
CA TRP A 148 -6.08 -12.16 -15.07
C TRP A 148 -7.30 -11.31 -14.72
N LEU A 149 -7.73 -10.44 -15.64
CA LEU A 149 -8.87 -9.56 -15.38
C LEU A 149 -10.19 -10.32 -15.26
N THR A 150 -10.32 -11.43 -15.99
CA THR A 150 -11.50 -12.30 -15.96
C THR A 150 -11.12 -13.70 -15.47
N PRO A 151 -11.93 -14.35 -14.61
CA PRO A 151 -11.72 -15.72 -14.14
C PRO A 151 -11.60 -16.73 -15.29
N GLU A 152 -12.35 -16.52 -16.37
CA GLU A 152 -12.36 -17.36 -17.58
C GLU A 152 -11.16 -17.07 -18.50
N GLY A 153 -10.30 -16.11 -18.14
CA GLY A 153 -9.19 -15.63 -18.96
C GLY A 153 -8.29 -16.78 -19.40
N LYS A 154 -8.01 -17.74 -18.50
CA LYS A 154 -7.17 -18.93 -18.76
C LYS A 154 -7.73 -19.87 -19.85
N LYS A 155 -9.03 -19.78 -20.18
CA LYS A 155 -9.66 -20.61 -21.22
C LYS A 155 -9.52 -20.00 -22.62
N LYS A 156 -9.04 -18.75 -22.73
CA LYS A 156 -8.86 -18.04 -23.99
C LYS A 156 -7.40 -18.08 -24.43
N ARG A 157 -7.14 -17.92 -25.73
CA ARG A 157 -5.78 -17.83 -26.26
C ARG A 157 -5.09 -16.52 -25.86
N PHE A 158 -5.86 -15.43 -25.82
CA PHE A 158 -5.44 -14.11 -25.38
C PHE A 158 -6.47 -13.54 -24.42
N THR A 159 -6.02 -12.81 -23.40
CA THR A 159 -6.89 -12.17 -22.42
C THR A 159 -6.23 -10.94 -21.83
N SER A 160 -6.99 -10.15 -21.07
CA SER A 160 -6.48 -8.98 -20.36
C SER A 160 -5.86 -9.36 -19.00
N VAL A 161 -4.76 -8.71 -18.66
CA VAL A 161 -4.08 -8.78 -17.36
C VAL A 161 -4.24 -7.45 -16.63
N ARG A 162 -4.40 -7.53 -15.32
CA ARG A 162 -4.33 -6.41 -14.39
C ARG A 162 -2.99 -6.47 -13.67
N VAL A 163 -2.21 -5.40 -13.80
CA VAL A 163 -0.89 -5.22 -13.15
C VAL A 163 -1.00 -4.08 -12.14
N GLU A 164 -0.78 -4.36 -10.87
CA GLU A 164 -0.89 -3.40 -9.78
C GLU A 164 0.48 -2.82 -9.42
N PHE A 165 0.61 -1.49 -9.48
CA PHE A 165 1.79 -0.75 -9.07
C PHE A 165 1.58 -0.11 -7.71
N SER A 166 2.66 0.05 -6.92
CA SER A 166 2.57 0.73 -5.63
C SER A 166 2.47 2.26 -5.74
N THR A 167 2.86 2.85 -6.88
CA THR A 167 2.81 4.31 -7.08
C THR A 167 2.04 4.67 -8.36
N PRO A 168 1.35 5.83 -8.37
CA PRO A 168 0.66 6.28 -9.58
C PRO A 168 1.66 6.71 -10.67
N TRP A 169 2.84 7.16 -10.27
CA TRP A 169 3.90 7.57 -11.20
C TRP A 169 4.39 6.38 -12.04
N ASP A 170 4.66 5.24 -11.42
CA ASP A 170 5.11 4.04 -12.13
C ASP A 170 4.01 3.48 -13.03
N ALA A 171 2.76 3.48 -12.56
CA ALA A 171 1.60 3.09 -13.38
C ALA A 171 1.45 4.00 -14.61
N ASN A 172 1.54 5.33 -14.43
CA ASN A 172 1.44 6.28 -15.54
C ASN A 172 2.60 6.13 -16.52
N LYS A 173 3.82 5.88 -16.04
CA LYS A 173 4.96 5.55 -16.91
C LYS A 173 4.76 4.26 -17.67
N ALA A 174 4.21 3.22 -17.05
CA ALA A 174 3.91 1.96 -17.71
C ALA A 174 2.93 2.17 -18.87
N ILE A 175 1.90 3.00 -18.68
CA ILE A 175 0.95 3.35 -19.75
C ILE A 175 1.65 4.13 -20.88
N ALA A 176 2.62 4.99 -20.57
CA ALA A 176 3.30 5.81 -21.57
C ALA A 176 4.37 5.06 -22.39
N VAL A 177 4.81 3.89 -21.93
CA VAL A 177 5.87 3.08 -22.54
C VAL A 177 5.31 1.88 -23.32
N LEU A 178 4.09 1.45 -23.00
CA LEU A 178 3.33 0.43 -23.74
C LEU A 178 2.71 1.02 -25.03
#